data_AF-A0A537KQI2-F1
#
_entry.id   AF-A0A537KQI2-F1
#
_cell.length_a   1.000
_cell.length_b   1.000
_cell.length_c   1.000
_cell.angle_alpha   90.00
_cell.angle_beta   90.00
_cell.angle_gamma   90.00
#
_symmetry.space_group_name_H-M   'P 1'
#
loop_
_entity.id
_entity.type
_entity.pdbx_description
1 polymer ?
#
loop_
_entity_poly.entity_id
_entity_poly.type
_entity_poly.pdbx_seq_one_letter_code
_entity_poly.pdbx_strand_id
1 'polypeptide(L)'
;MKKFLLISILFSSALFAQNKIDRDHFINLLNAKKYGQVFSEALDIRQNKVYGKCAVIDYFIGKSLCLDNFPEKGKEWLESILQHYALSVSNRKFIEHETQNCQSVAFNVSQPLDIFTVPLPSAGFSGSMKGGVHYDCNSENRKMQFDSSFSEDQFESRLFGLDQQLAAVSKIRSFLTDEYEVNSRDRYILVSLKSQNITRSQVLDITVSLERAYAFYVKYFNLRPPDKIITVYLLPDEISLYKTARLVHGALLPGEVYGYSLLTDLSLLGIATPEALGTLYHELFHLIVRTDLGDIPAWLDEGLASLYSVSYWKNDTLFGNKNTWRIDQLQKKYLSATAQVVPMLVKLFSYNWQQFNGGEDVNLCQASINYALANHLMIYFQEKNALEQILNAYKKRKDPGGKNSSTAPTDTEVLKTTLGYSIDSLQSKFTQWFTNNYHFNMYLPGGGIPASQVELGVSSGINYYKNAARQMLDDLQKRSIPQEVKLEEFKKRFATIEGSYAKVERKLQREWGKWRKQHAAKDDVRVGQQQMQQNAAPRAISVPPSGKTRKKMDAYQRAMDKEEARMKQLYLELKQVADKYIGQTAD
;
A
#
# COMPACT_ATOMS: atom_id res chain seq x y z
N MET A 1 30.32 -62.97 30.41
CA MET A 1 29.00 -62.66 29.81
C MET A 1 28.31 -61.69 30.77
N LYS A 2 27.93 -60.45 30.45
CA LYS A 2 27.40 -59.86 29.22
C LYS A 2 27.97 -58.43 29.07
N LYS A 3 28.42 -58.10 27.85
CA LYS A 3 28.78 -56.74 27.43
C LYS A 3 27.48 -55.93 27.33
N PHE A 4 27.35 -54.85 28.08
CA PHE A 4 26.38 -53.80 27.77
C PHE A 4 27.14 -52.71 27.02
N LEU A 5 27.03 -52.76 25.69
CA LEU A 5 27.45 -51.71 24.79
C LEU A 5 26.49 -50.54 25.02
N LEU A 6 26.96 -49.46 25.66
CA LEU A 6 26.26 -48.18 25.61
C LEU A 6 26.41 -47.66 24.19
N ILE A 7 25.38 -47.87 23.35
CA ILE A 7 25.28 -47.20 22.07
C ILE A 7 24.90 -45.76 22.39
N SER A 8 25.91 -44.90 22.40
CA SER A 8 25.73 -43.45 22.30
C SER A 8 25.11 -43.18 20.94
N ILE A 9 23.77 -43.15 20.88
CA ILE A 9 23.06 -42.61 19.73
C ILE A 9 23.34 -41.10 19.76
N LEU A 10 24.41 -40.70 19.08
CA LEU A 10 24.57 -39.34 18.58
C LEU A 10 23.36 -39.10 17.67
N PHE A 11 22.29 -38.53 18.22
CA PHE A 11 21.32 -37.83 17.41
C PHE A 11 22.08 -36.68 16.77
N SER A 12 22.57 -36.92 15.55
CA SER A 12 22.87 -35.88 14.60
C SER A 12 21.56 -35.11 14.40
N SER A 13 21.38 -34.06 15.18
CA SER A 13 20.40 -33.01 14.88
C SER A 13 20.83 -32.42 13.55
N ALA A 14 20.33 -33.02 12.47
CA ALA A 14 20.42 -32.44 11.14
C ALA A 14 19.80 -31.05 11.25
N LEU A 15 20.68 -30.05 11.19
CA LEU A 15 20.38 -28.63 11.17
C LEU A 15 19.54 -28.34 9.93
N PHE A 16 18.23 -28.56 10.01
CA PHE A 16 17.28 -28.01 9.04
C PHE A 16 16.88 -26.60 9.50
N ALA A 17 17.89 -25.73 9.61
CA ALA A 17 17.70 -24.30 9.45
C ALA A 17 17.10 -24.05 8.05
N GLN A 18 16.64 -22.84 7.75
CA GLN A 18 16.27 -22.47 6.38
C GLN A 18 17.31 -22.98 5.36
N ASN A 19 16.93 -23.26 4.11
CA ASN A 19 17.91 -23.30 3.03
C ASN A 19 18.50 -21.89 2.92
N LYS A 20 19.45 -21.56 3.80
CA LYS A 20 20.27 -20.37 3.71
C LYS A 20 20.82 -20.37 2.30
N ILE A 21 20.55 -19.30 1.55
CA ILE A 21 21.14 -19.16 0.23
C ILE A 21 22.65 -19.16 0.47
N ASP A 22 23.33 -20.21 0.00
CA ASP A 22 24.77 -20.34 0.15
C ASP A 22 25.47 -19.35 -0.79
N ARG A 23 25.56 -18.09 -0.33
CA ARG A 23 26.15 -16.99 -1.08
C ARG A 23 27.62 -17.28 -1.37
N ASP A 24 28.33 -17.86 -0.41
CA ASP A 24 29.74 -18.19 -0.53
C ASP A 24 29.96 -19.22 -1.64
N HIS A 25 29.10 -20.24 -1.74
CA HIS A 25 29.11 -21.17 -2.86
C HIS A 25 28.98 -20.46 -4.21
N PHE A 26 27.99 -19.59 -4.39
CA PHE A 26 27.81 -18.85 -5.65
C PHE A 26 28.98 -17.91 -5.95
N ILE A 27 29.51 -17.20 -4.95
CA ILE A 27 30.69 -16.34 -5.08
C ILE A 27 31.91 -17.16 -5.49
N ASN A 28 32.13 -18.33 -4.88
CA ASN A 28 33.23 -19.23 -5.22
C ASN A 28 33.11 -19.76 -6.66
N LEU A 29 31.90 -20.10 -7.12
CA LEU A 29 31.65 -20.50 -8.51
C LEU A 29 31.92 -19.35 -9.50
N LEU A 30 31.51 -18.12 -9.18
CA LEU A 30 31.80 -16.94 -9.99
C LEU A 30 33.32 -16.69 -10.09
N ASN A 31 34.04 -16.76 -8.96
CA ASN A 31 35.50 -16.64 -8.91
C ASN A 31 36.21 -17.71 -9.74
N ALA A 32 35.68 -18.93 -9.72
CA ALA A 32 36.17 -20.05 -10.52
C ALA A 32 35.75 -19.97 -12.01
N LYS A 33 35.10 -18.87 -12.44
CA LYS A 33 34.59 -18.65 -13.80
C LYS A 33 33.57 -19.71 -14.27
N LYS A 34 32.86 -20.34 -13.34
CA LYS A 34 31.85 -21.37 -13.61
C LYS A 34 30.45 -20.75 -13.80
N TYR A 35 30.34 -19.77 -14.70
CA TYR A 35 29.13 -18.95 -14.83
C TYR A 35 27.88 -19.74 -15.24
N GLY A 36 28.03 -20.72 -16.15
CA GLY A 36 26.93 -21.59 -16.54
C GLY A 36 26.37 -22.42 -15.38
N GLN A 37 27.23 -22.82 -14.44
CA GLN A 37 26.83 -23.55 -13.24
C GLN A 37 26.07 -22.64 -12.27
N VAL A 38 26.55 -21.40 -12.06
CA VAL A 38 25.84 -20.38 -11.26
C VAL A 38 24.45 -20.14 -11.85
N PHE A 39 24.35 -19.94 -13.16
CA PHE A 39 23.07 -19.73 -13.84
C PHE A 39 22.11 -20.91 -13.60
N SER A 40 22.55 -22.15 -13.85
CA SER A 40 21.67 -23.32 -13.73
C SER A 40 21.21 -23.58 -12.30
N GLU A 41 22.11 -23.45 -11.33
CA GLU A 41 21.78 -23.72 -9.92
C GLU A 41 20.90 -22.62 -9.32
N ALA A 42 21.21 -21.35 -9.60
CA ALA A 42 20.39 -20.24 -9.13
C ALA A 42 18.99 -20.26 -9.76
N LEU A 43 18.88 -20.61 -11.05
CA LEU A 43 17.59 -20.74 -11.72
C LEU A 43 16.76 -21.92 -11.16
N ASP A 44 17.39 -23.06 -10.84
CA ASP A 44 16.71 -24.18 -10.17
C ASP A 44 16.17 -23.77 -8.80
N ILE A 45 16.99 -23.09 -7.99
CA ILE A 45 16.55 -22.55 -6.69
C ILE A 45 15.34 -21.64 -6.88
N ARG A 46 15.43 -20.70 -7.82
CA ARG A 46 14.37 -19.74 -8.12
C ARG A 46 13.04 -20.41 -8.45
N GLN A 47 13.07 -21.45 -9.26
CA GLN A 47 11.88 -22.11 -9.79
C GLN A 47 11.30 -23.14 -8.81
N ASN A 48 12.15 -23.88 -8.10
CA ASN A 48 11.76 -25.09 -7.39
C ASN A 48 11.81 -24.98 -5.86
N LYS A 49 12.43 -23.95 -5.28
CA LYS A 49 12.53 -23.80 -3.81
C LYS A 49 11.61 -22.71 -3.27
N VAL A 50 11.03 -22.95 -2.08
CA VAL A 50 10.32 -21.91 -1.31
C VAL A 50 11.33 -20.80 -1.00
N TYR A 51 10.91 -19.54 -1.10
CA TYR A 51 11.75 -18.34 -1.00
C TYR A 51 12.79 -18.19 -2.12
N GLY A 52 12.76 -19.04 -3.16
CA GLY A 52 13.73 -19.01 -4.25
C GLY A 52 13.63 -17.75 -5.13
N LYS A 53 12.44 -17.16 -5.27
CA LYS A 53 12.24 -15.89 -5.97
C LYS A 53 12.62 -14.73 -5.06
N CYS A 54 13.90 -14.40 -5.03
CA CYS A 54 14.41 -13.26 -4.28
C CYS A 54 15.52 -12.55 -5.07
N ALA A 55 15.75 -11.28 -4.74
CA ALA A 55 16.72 -10.46 -5.47
C ALA A 55 18.17 -10.97 -5.37
N VAL A 56 18.54 -11.72 -4.31
CA VAL A 56 19.88 -12.32 -4.21
C VAL A 56 20.08 -13.40 -5.29
N ILE A 57 19.11 -14.29 -5.45
CA ILE A 57 19.15 -15.33 -6.49
C ILE A 57 19.10 -14.70 -7.88
N ASP A 58 18.20 -13.75 -8.09
CA ASP A 58 18.08 -13.03 -9.38
C ASP A 58 19.38 -12.26 -9.70
N TYR A 59 20.09 -11.74 -8.69
CA TYR A 59 21.40 -11.10 -8.88
C TYR A 59 22.44 -12.11 -9.38
N PHE A 60 22.55 -13.29 -8.76
CA PHE A 60 23.51 -14.30 -9.22
C PHE A 60 23.20 -14.78 -10.64
N ILE A 61 21.93 -14.92 -11.00
CA ILE A 61 21.51 -15.21 -12.39
C ILE A 61 21.99 -14.10 -13.32
N GLY A 62 21.62 -12.83 -13.06
CA GLY A 62 21.99 -11.69 -13.89
C GLY A 62 23.51 -11.51 -14.01
N LYS A 63 24.23 -11.58 -12.89
CA LYS A 63 25.68 -11.44 -12.85
C LYS A 63 26.39 -12.55 -13.62
N SER A 64 25.92 -13.79 -13.51
CA SER A 64 26.50 -14.90 -14.28
C SER A 64 26.38 -14.68 -15.79
N LEU A 65 25.24 -14.15 -16.26
CA LEU A 65 25.03 -13.81 -17.68
C LEU A 65 25.89 -12.64 -18.13
N CYS A 66 26.06 -11.60 -17.31
CA CYS A 66 26.98 -10.51 -17.59
C CYS A 66 28.41 -11.03 -17.83
N LEU A 67 28.86 -11.94 -16.97
CA LEU A 67 30.22 -12.49 -17.00
C LEU A 67 30.42 -13.56 -18.09
N ASP A 68 29.34 -14.22 -18.53
CA ASP A 68 29.34 -15.22 -19.60
C ASP A 68 29.15 -14.61 -21.00
N ASN A 69 29.38 -13.30 -21.16
CA ASN A 69 29.26 -12.56 -22.42
C ASN A 69 27.83 -12.47 -22.99
N PHE A 70 26.82 -12.40 -22.11
CA PHE A 70 25.42 -12.11 -22.46
C PHE A 70 24.92 -10.84 -21.73
N PRO A 71 25.56 -9.68 -21.99
CA PRO A 71 25.34 -8.46 -21.21
C PRO A 71 23.89 -7.99 -21.24
N GLU A 72 23.22 -8.06 -22.39
CA GLU A 72 21.82 -7.62 -22.52
C GLU A 72 20.87 -8.48 -21.69
N LYS A 73 21.15 -9.77 -21.56
CA LYS A 73 20.36 -10.67 -20.71
C LYS A 73 20.69 -10.51 -19.23
N GLY A 74 21.95 -10.26 -18.89
CA GLY A 74 22.32 -9.90 -17.52
C GLY A 74 21.62 -8.63 -17.05
N LYS A 75 21.60 -7.58 -17.90
CA LYS A 75 20.89 -6.33 -17.63
C LYS A 75 19.38 -6.54 -17.45
N GLU A 76 18.73 -7.35 -18.29
CA GLU A 76 17.29 -7.64 -18.14
C GLU A 76 16.94 -8.23 -16.76
N TRP A 77 17.80 -9.10 -16.21
CA TRP A 77 17.66 -9.60 -14.84
C TRP A 77 17.88 -8.52 -13.79
N LEU A 78 18.94 -7.73 -13.91
CA LEU A 78 19.25 -6.67 -12.94
C LEU A 78 18.20 -5.55 -12.95
N GLU A 79 17.66 -5.20 -14.10
CA GLU A 79 16.53 -4.27 -14.25
C GLU A 79 15.24 -4.85 -13.65
N SER A 80 14.98 -6.14 -13.86
CA SER A 80 13.88 -6.83 -13.19
C SER A 80 14.00 -6.76 -11.66
N ILE A 81 15.22 -6.82 -11.12
CA ILE A 81 15.44 -6.66 -9.67
C ILE A 81 15.02 -5.26 -9.21
N LEU A 82 15.46 -4.21 -9.92
CA LEU A 82 15.12 -2.82 -9.62
C LEU A 82 13.62 -2.52 -9.72
N GLN A 83 12.93 -3.27 -10.58
CA GLN A 83 11.49 -3.15 -10.82
C GLN A 83 10.66 -3.83 -9.72
N HIS A 84 10.98 -5.07 -9.35
CA HIS A 84 10.06 -5.92 -8.60
C HIS A 84 10.37 -6.08 -7.11
N TYR A 85 11.59 -5.77 -6.66
CA TYR A 85 11.94 -5.93 -5.25
C TYR A 85 12.02 -4.59 -4.51
N ALA A 86 11.56 -4.60 -3.26
CA ALA A 86 11.80 -3.51 -2.33
C ALA A 86 13.28 -3.56 -1.91
N LEU A 87 14.06 -2.60 -2.38
CA LEU A 87 15.49 -2.50 -2.11
C LEU A 87 15.78 -1.30 -1.21
N SER A 88 16.76 -1.47 -0.31
CA SER A 88 17.39 -0.33 0.37
C SER A 88 18.04 0.62 -0.64
N VAL A 89 18.29 1.86 -0.23
CA VAL A 89 18.95 2.85 -1.09
C VAL A 89 20.35 2.38 -1.52
N SER A 90 21.10 1.75 -0.63
CA SER A 90 22.42 1.19 -0.93
C SER A 90 22.33 0.05 -1.95
N ASN A 91 21.42 -0.90 -1.75
CA ASN A 91 21.27 -2.04 -2.67
C ASN A 91 20.76 -1.61 -4.03
N ARG A 92 19.85 -0.63 -4.09
CA ARG A 92 19.40 -0.05 -5.36
C ARG A 92 20.58 0.53 -6.14
N LYS A 93 21.40 1.37 -5.50
CA LYS A 93 22.61 1.94 -6.11
C LYS A 93 23.61 0.86 -6.53
N PHE A 94 23.77 -0.19 -5.72
CA PHE A 94 24.60 -1.33 -6.04
C PHE A 94 24.12 -2.04 -7.31
N ILE A 95 22.83 -2.37 -7.40
CA ILE A 95 22.26 -3.03 -8.58
C ILE A 95 22.32 -2.11 -9.82
N GLU A 96 22.04 -0.82 -9.67
CA GLU A 96 22.19 0.18 -10.75
C GLU A 96 23.63 0.22 -11.28
N HIS A 97 24.61 0.19 -10.39
CA HIS A 97 26.03 0.13 -10.74
C HIS A 97 26.38 -1.18 -11.46
N GLU A 98 25.88 -2.32 -10.97
CA GLU A 98 26.09 -3.62 -11.60
C GLU A 98 25.45 -3.70 -12.99
N THR A 99 24.27 -3.08 -13.19
CA THR A 99 23.61 -2.99 -14.49
C THR A 99 24.45 -2.18 -15.47
N GLN A 100 25.00 -1.04 -15.04
CA GLN A 100 25.87 -0.19 -15.87
C GLN A 100 27.19 -0.90 -16.24
N ASN A 101 27.73 -1.70 -15.32
CA ASN A 101 28.98 -2.44 -15.50
C ASN A 101 28.79 -3.85 -16.06
N CYS A 102 27.58 -4.23 -16.47
CA CYS A 102 27.27 -5.51 -17.13
C CYS A 102 27.81 -5.53 -18.57
N GLN A 103 29.09 -5.20 -18.74
CA GLN A 103 29.92 -5.20 -19.95
C GLN A 103 31.41 -5.30 -19.59
N SER A 104 31.82 -4.96 -18.36
CA SER A 104 33.20 -5.01 -17.90
C SER A 104 33.48 -6.27 -17.08
N VAL A 105 34.60 -6.94 -17.37
CA VAL A 105 35.06 -8.17 -16.70
C VAL A 105 35.71 -7.87 -15.32
N ALA A 106 35.56 -6.64 -14.81
CA ALA A 106 36.23 -6.19 -13.60
C ALA A 106 35.44 -6.61 -12.35
N PHE A 107 36.02 -7.50 -11.57
CA PHE A 107 35.46 -8.13 -10.39
C PHE A 107 35.71 -7.30 -9.13
N ASN A 108 34.68 -7.00 -8.35
CA ASN A 108 34.77 -6.62 -6.93
C ASN A 108 33.44 -6.99 -6.24
N VAL A 109 33.26 -8.26 -5.92
CA VAL A 109 32.12 -8.73 -5.13
C VAL A 109 32.54 -8.76 -3.67
N SER A 110 32.44 -7.63 -2.98
CA SER A 110 32.73 -7.54 -1.54
C SER A 110 31.66 -6.80 -0.74
N GLN A 111 30.47 -6.57 -1.31
CA GLN A 111 29.37 -5.95 -0.58
C GLN A 111 28.23 -6.96 -0.38
N PRO A 112 27.81 -7.21 0.88
CA PRO A 112 26.61 -7.98 1.15
C PRO A 112 25.38 -7.24 0.59
N LEU A 113 24.57 -7.95 -0.19
CA LEU A 113 23.24 -7.49 -0.58
C LEU A 113 22.30 -7.72 0.61
N ASP A 114 22.14 -6.71 1.46
CA ASP A 114 21.21 -6.78 2.59
C ASP A 114 19.80 -6.44 2.13
N ILE A 115 19.09 -7.41 1.55
CA ILE A 115 17.77 -7.17 0.95
C ILE A 115 16.70 -7.17 2.03
N PHE A 116 16.59 -6.03 2.71
CA PHE A 116 15.48 -5.78 3.63
C PHE A 116 14.19 -5.58 2.82
N THR A 117 13.33 -6.60 2.81
CA THR A 117 11.97 -6.47 2.30
C THR A 117 11.11 -5.76 3.34
N VAL A 118 11.16 -4.43 3.37
CA VAL A 118 10.17 -3.66 4.13
C VAL A 118 9.34 -2.86 3.13
N PRO A 119 8.07 -3.19 2.92
CA PRO A 119 7.17 -2.26 2.27
C PRO A 119 6.89 -1.10 3.23
N LEU A 120 7.06 0.14 2.77
CA LEU A 120 6.50 1.33 3.42
C LEU A 120 6.08 2.33 2.34
N PRO A 121 4.93 3.01 2.45
CA PRO A 121 4.45 3.59 3.71
C PRO A 121 2.95 3.42 4.02
N SER A 122 2.59 3.52 5.30
CA SER A 122 1.23 3.89 5.70
C SER A 122 1.12 5.42 5.70
N ALA A 123 -0.02 5.97 5.28
CA ALA A 123 -0.42 7.29 5.75
C ALA A 123 -1.57 7.09 6.72
N GLY A 124 -1.23 7.16 8.00
CA GLY A 124 -2.18 7.47 9.04
C GLY A 124 -2.50 8.95 9.00
N PHE A 125 -3.79 9.27 9.08
CA PHE A 125 -4.24 10.61 9.41
C PHE A 125 -3.74 10.94 10.83
N SER A 126 -2.81 11.88 11.00
CA SER A 126 -2.56 12.47 12.32
C SER A 126 -3.73 13.39 12.64
N GLY A 127 -4.76 12.85 13.29
CA GLY A 127 -5.86 13.63 13.83
C GLY A 127 -5.37 14.51 14.96
N SER A 128 -5.05 15.77 14.67
CA SER A 128 -5.08 16.82 15.67
C SER A 128 -6.51 16.93 16.20
N MET A 129 -6.74 16.37 17.39
CA MET A 129 -7.88 16.73 18.22
C MET A 129 -7.81 18.24 18.45
N LYS A 130 -8.76 18.97 17.85
CA LYS A 130 -8.93 20.44 17.87
C LYS A 130 -7.97 21.23 16.95
N GLY A 131 -8.28 21.19 15.65
CA GLY A 131 -7.89 22.25 14.70
C GLY A 131 -7.22 21.69 13.47
N GLY A 132 -7.91 21.79 12.32
CA GLY A 132 -7.35 21.61 10.97
C GLY A 132 -6.72 20.25 10.64
N VAL A 133 -7.09 19.67 9.50
CA VAL A 133 -6.30 18.54 8.96
C VAL A 133 -5.06 19.10 8.28
N HIS A 134 -3.88 18.84 8.83
CA HIS A 134 -2.61 19.11 8.16
C HIS A 134 -2.14 17.84 7.44
N TYR A 135 -1.80 17.97 6.15
CA TYR A 135 -1.23 16.89 5.36
C TYR A 135 0.27 17.14 5.18
N ASP A 136 1.10 16.36 5.87
CA ASP A 136 2.55 16.42 5.70
C ASP A 136 3.01 15.41 4.65
N CYS A 137 3.00 15.85 3.39
CA CYS A 137 3.37 15.00 2.25
C CYS A 137 4.87 14.72 2.17
N ASN A 138 5.73 15.62 2.66
CA ASN A 138 7.17 15.65 2.36
C ASN A 138 8.05 15.80 3.62
N SER A 139 7.72 15.13 4.73
CA SER A 139 8.53 15.23 5.94
C SER A 139 9.92 14.63 5.75
N GLU A 140 10.93 15.35 6.26
CA GLU A 140 12.34 15.23 5.89
C GLU A 140 13.08 14.00 6.46
N ASN A 141 12.43 13.13 7.23
CA ASN A 141 13.10 11.97 7.87
C ASN A 141 12.19 10.74 7.99
N ARG A 142 11.93 10.03 6.88
CA ARG A 142 10.97 8.90 6.86
C ARG A 142 11.43 7.63 6.16
N LYS A 143 12.74 7.33 6.18
CA LYS A 143 13.24 6.02 5.76
C LYS A 143 13.41 5.14 7.00
N MET A 144 12.90 3.91 6.95
CA MET A 144 13.24 2.92 7.97
C MET A 144 14.75 2.71 7.97
N GLN A 145 15.35 2.77 9.15
CA GLN A 145 16.78 2.56 9.32
C GLN A 145 16.98 1.35 10.21
N PHE A 146 17.89 0.49 9.81
CA PHE A 146 18.32 -0.65 10.62
C PHE A 146 19.66 -0.30 11.27
N ASP A 147 19.77 -0.58 12.56
CA ASP A 147 21.02 -0.51 13.29
C ASP A 147 21.99 -1.57 12.76
N SER A 148 23.19 -1.16 12.38
CA SER A 148 24.26 -2.02 11.87
C SER A 148 24.74 -3.10 12.85
N SER A 149 24.38 -3.00 14.13
CA SER A 149 24.64 -4.04 15.14
C SER A 149 23.79 -5.29 14.96
N PHE A 150 22.71 -5.23 14.17
CA PHE A 150 21.92 -6.38 13.78
C PHE A 150 22.45 -6.97 12.47
N SER A 151 22.72 -8.27 12.46
CA SER A 151 23.20 -8.99 11.27
C SER A 151 22.13 -9.92 10.70
N GLU A 152 22.22 -10.22 9.41
CA GLU A 152 21.34 -11.18 8.76
C GLU A 152 21.43 -12.57 9.42
N ASP A 153 22.63 -13.02 9.81
CA ASP A 153 22.83 -14.27 10.55
C ASP A 153 22.03 -14.30 11.87
N GLN A 154 21.90 -13.16 12.55
CA GLN A 154 21.07 -13.08 13.75
C GLN A 154 19.58 -13.26 13.43
N PHE A 155 19.09 -12.72 12.31
CA PHE A 155 17.71 -12.90 11.86
C PHE A 155 17.46 -14.35 11.43
N GLU A 156 18.31 -14.91 10.58
CA GLU A 156 18.22 -16.30 10.12
C GLU A 156 18.27 -17.30 11.29
N SER A 157 19.00 -16.98 12.38
CA SER A 157 19.06 -17.81 13.59
C SER A 157 17.73 -17.94 14.35
N ARG A 158 16.68 -17.20 13.92
CA ARG A 158 15.33 -17.23 14.50
C ARG A 158 14.37 -18.07 13.67
N LEU A 159 14.84 -18.73 12.61
CA LEU A 159 14.02 -19.56 11.74
C LEU A 159 14.01 -21.00 12.23
N PHE A 160 12.82 -21.49 12.54
CA PHE A 160 12.60 -22.80 13.12
C PHE A 160 11.59 -23.60 12.31
N GLY A 161 11.85 -24.89 12.14
CA GLY A 161 10.88 -25.84 11.61
C GLY A 161 9.61 -25.89 12.46
N LEU A 162 8.50 -26.31 11.87
CA LEU A 162 7.20 -26.40 12.56
C LEU A 162 7.21 -27.33 13.78
N ASP A 163 8.15 -28.29 13.81
CA ASP A 163 8.39 -29.23 14.91
C ASP A 163 9.30 -28.66 16.03
N GLN A 164 9.87 -27.48 15.84
CA GLN A 164 10.89 -26.88 16.73
C GLN A 164 10.33 -25.79 17.66
N GLN A 165 9.03 -25.83 17.98
CA GLN A 165 8.32 -24.83 18.80
C GLN A 165 9.04 -24.47 20.11
N LEU A 166 9.52 -25.45 20.88
CA LEU A 166 10.21 -25.20 22.15
C LEU A 166 11.54 -24.44 21.97
N ALA A 167 12.33 -24.83 20.96
CA ALA A 167 13.60 -24.17 20.65
C ALA A 167 13.34 -22.73 20.17
N ALA A 168 12.30 -22.56 19.35
CA ALA A 168 11.88 -21.27 18.84
C ALA A 168 11.44 -20.32 19.99
N VAL A 169 10.58 -20.78 20.90
CA VAL A 169 10.19 -20.01 22.09
C VAL A 169 11.40 -19.65 22.95
N SER A 170 12.32 -20.59 23.19
CA SER A 170 13.53 -20.32 23.96
C SER A 170 14.41 -19.26 23.30
N LYS A 171 14.57 -19.32 21.97
CA LYS A 171 15.34 -18.33 21.21
C LYS A 171 14.70 -16.96 21.29
N ILE A 172 13.39 -16.85 21.06
CA ILE A 172 12.68 -15.56 21.12
C ILE A 172 12.77 -14.95 22.53
N ARG A 173 12.60 -15.76 23.59
CA ARG A 173 12.75 -15.28 24.98
C ARG A 173 14.16 -14.79 25.32
N SER A 174 15.21 -15.31 24.66
CA SER A 174 16.59 -14.99 25.01
C SER A 174 17.01 -13.53 24.78
N PHE A 175 16.27 -12.79 23.95
CA PHE A 175 16.56 -11.38 23.62
C PHE A 175 15.40 -10.43 23.96
N LEU A 176 14.28 -10.95 24.49
CA LEU A 176 13.19 -10.12 24.99
C LEU A 176 13.40 -9.75 26.46
N THR A 177 12.87 -8.60 26.86
CA THR A 177 12.85 -8.20 28.27
C THR A 177 11.69 -8.85 29.02
N ASP A 178 11.73 -8.81 30.36
CA ASP A 178 10.65 -9.35 31.22
C ASP A 178 9.30 -8.65 31.05
N GLU A 179 9.22 -7.58 30.27
CA GLU A 179 7.97 -6.90 29.93
C GLU A 179 7.10 -7.69 28.95
N TYR A 180 7.68 -8.65 28.22
CA TYR A 180 7.00 -9.41 27.18
C TYR A 180 6.52 -10.77 27.67
N GLU A 181 5.41 -11.21 27.09
CA GLU A 181 4.90 -12.56 27.20
C GLU A 181 5.06 -13.28 25.87
N VAL A 182 5.52 -14.53 25.91
CA VAL A 182 5.74 -15.37 24.72
C VAL A 182 4.89 -16.62 24.84
N ASN A 183 3.90 -16.70 23.97
CA ASN A 183 2.99 -17.81 23.79
C ASN A 183 3.31 -18.54 22.48
N SER A 184 3.02 -19.84 22.40
CA SER A 184 3.18 -20.62 21.17
C SER A 184 1.96 -21.48 20.91
N ARG A 185 1.55 -21.55 19.66
CA ARG A 185 0.45 -22.40 19.21
C ARG A 185 0.52 -22.64 17.71
N ASP A 186 0.31 -23.89 17.31
CA ASP A 186 0.26 -24.33 15.91
C ASP A 186 1.54 -23.92 15.15
N ARG A 187 1.48 -22.97 14.21
CA ARG A 187 2.64 -22.43 13.48
C ARG A 187 3.13 -21.07 13.99
N TYR A 188 2.58 -20.56 15.09
CA TYR A 188 2.81 -19.21 15.55
C TYR A 188 3.51 -19.18 16.90
N ILE A 189 4.48 -18.27 17.02
CA ILE A 189 4.89 -17.71 18.30
C ILE A 189 4.20 -16.35 18.42
N LEU A 190 3.35 -16.19 19.41
CA LEU A 190 2.69 -14.92 19.71
C LEU A 190 3.42 -14.22 20.85
N VAL A 191 3.99 -13.07 20.55
CA VAL A 191 4.66 -12.17 21.50
C VAL A 191 3.74 -10.97 21.77
N SER A 192 3.48 -10.70 23.03
CA SER A 192 2.72 -9.52 23.48
C SER A 192 3.38 -8.88 24.68
N LEU A 193 2.90 -7.70 25.10
CA LEU A 193 3.31 -7.10 26.36
C LEU A 193 2.49 -7.70 27.50
N LYS A 194 3.12 -8.03 28.63
CA LYS A 194 2.41 -8.50 29.84
C LYS A 194 1.35 -7.50 30.31
N SER A 195 1.59 -6.20 30.11
CA SER A 195 0.63 -5.13 30.45
C SER A 195 -0.69 -5.20 29.66
N GLN A 196 -0.70 -5.85 28.50
CA GLN A 196 -1.93 -6.07 27.73
C GLN A 196 -2.83 -7.13 28.37
N ASN A 197 -2.32 -7.95 29.30
CA ASN A 197 -3.06 -9.02 29.98
C ASN A 197 -3.81 -9.95 29.01
N ILE A 198 -3.17 -10.33 27.90
CA ILE A 198 -3.76 -11.23 26.89
C ILE A 198 -4.02 -12.60 27.53
N THR A 199 -5.27 -13.01 27.58
CA THR A 199 -5.68 -14.28 28.16
C THR A 199 -5.36 -15.46 27.23
N ARG A 200 -5.28 -16.67 27.79
CA ARG A 200 -5.11 -17.91 27.00
C ARG A 200 -6.21 -18.11 25.95
N SER A 201 -7.44 -17.67 26.23
CA SER A 201 -8.54 -17.71 25.25
C SER A 201 -8.28 -16.76 24.09
N GLN A 202 -7.83 -15.53 24.38
CA GLN A 202 -7.48 -14.57 23.32
C GLN A 202 -6.30 -15.06 22.48
N VAL A 203 -5.28 -15.68 23.08
CA VAL A 203 -4.18 -16.33 22.33
C VAL A 203 -4.75 -17.37 21.34
N LEU A 204 -5.69 -18.20 21.79
CA LEU A 204 -6.37 -19.18 20.94
C LEU A 204 -7.13 -18.48 19.80
N ASP A 205 -7.97 -17.49 20.12
CA ASP A 205 -8.80 -16.80 19.13
C ASP A 205 -7.94 -16.11 18.06
N ILE A 206 -6.87 -15.41 18.47
CA ILE A 206 -5.93 -14.74 17.58
C ILE A 206 -5.26 -15.75 16.64
N THR A 207 -4.67 -16.81 17.18
CA THR A 207 -3.91 -17.79 16.39
C THR A 207 -4.80 -18.61 15.47
N VAL A 208 -6.03 -18.95 15.89
CA VAL A 208 -7.03 -19.58 15.01
C VAL A 208 -7.42 -18.63 13.87
N SER A 209 -7.58 -17.34 14.16
CA SER A 209 -7.93 -16.37 13.14
C SER A 209 -6.81 -16.16 12.12
N LEU A 210 -5.56 -16.09 12.57
CA LEU A 210 -4.38 -16.04 11.71
C LEU A 210 -4.23 -17.32 10.88
N GLU A 211 -4.41 -18.50 11.48
CA GLU A 211 -4.34 -19.78 10.75
C GLU A 211 -5.44 -19.87 9.67
N ARG A 212 -6.64 -19.38 9.96
CA ARG A 212 -7.74 -19.34 8.98
C ARG A 212 -7.40 -18.44 7.80
N ALA A 213 -6.83 -17.25 8.06
CA ALA A 213 -6.37 -16.34 7.01
C ALA A 213 -5.23 -16.96 6.20
N TYR A 214 -4.23 -17.54 6.87
CA TYR A 214 -3.13 -18.29 6.26
C TYR A 214 -3.64 -19.38 5.32
N ALA A 215 -4.53 -20.25 5.81
CA ALA A 215 -5.07 -21.37 5.04
C ALA A 215 -5.88 -20.88 3.84
N PHE A 216 -6.63 -19.78 4.00
CA PHE A 216 -7.32 -19.14 2.89
C PHE A 216 -6.33 -18.62 1.84
N TYR A 217 -5.28 -17.87 2.22
CA TYR A 217 -4.31 -17.34 1.27
C TYR A 217 -3.61 -18.46 0.49
N VAL A 218 -3.12 -19.47 1.21
CA VAL A 218 -2.45 -20.63 0.60
C VAL A 218 -3.38 -21.33 -0.38
N LYS A 219 -4.62 -21.63 0.02
CA LYS A 219 -5.57 -22.37 -0.80
C LYS A 219 -6.10 -21.55 -1.97
N TYR A 220 -6.61 -20.35 -1.72
CA TYR A 220 -7.27 -19.50 -2.72
C TYR A 220 -6.32 -19.05 -3.82
N PHE A 221 -5.05 -18.80 -3.48
CA PHE A 221 -4.02 -18.38 -4.42
C PHE A 221 -3.07 -19.50 -4.87
N ASN A 222 -3.34 -20.73 -4.40
CA ASN A 222 -2.52 -21.91 -4.64
C ASN A 222 -1.03 -21.69 -4.32
N LEU A 223 -0.71 -20.95 -3.25
CA LEU A 223 0.66 -20.57 -2.89
C LEU A 223 1.41 -21.74 -2.25
N ARG A 224 2.72 -21.81 -2.49
CA ARG A 224 3.59 -22.68 -1.69
C ARG A 224 3.55 -22.19 -0.23
N PRO A 225 3.21 -23.04 0.75
CA PRO A 225 3.12 -22.61 2.14
C PRO A 225 4.52 -22.36 2.75
N PRO A 226 4.68 -21.38 3.66
CA PRO A 226 5.79 -21.34 4.59
C PRO A 226 5.93 -22.66 5.37
N ASP A 227 7.14 -23.19 5.45
CA ASP A 227 7.50 -24.44 6.13
C ASP A 227 8.15 -24.21 7.51
N LYS A 228 8.09 -22.97 8.01
CA LYS A 228 8.69 -22.52 9.27
C LYS A 228 7.66 -21.85 10.17
N ILE A 229 8.01 -21.74 11.45
CA ILE A 229 7.25 -21.00 12.46
C ILE A 229 7.28 -19.51 12.13
N ILE A 230 6.14 -18.83 12.32
CA ILE A 230 5.99 -17.38 12.15
C ILE A 230 5.96 -16.73 13.53
N THR A 231 6.79 -15.70 13.74
CA THR A 231 6.76 -14.91 14.97
C THR A 231 5.87 -13.69 14.80
N VAL A 232 4.84 -13.57 15.64
CA VAL A 232 3.83 -12.51 15.59
C VAL A 232 3.99 -11.65 16.84
N TYR A 233 4.31 -10.37 16.66
CA TYR A 233 4.33 -9.40 17.74
C TYR A 233 3.04 -8.57 17.70
N LEU A 234 2.15 -8.83 18.66
CA LEU A 234 0.89 -8.10 18.83
C LEU A 234 1.10 -6.95 19.81
N LEU A 235 0.99 -5.73 19.29
CA LEU A 235 1.37 -4.50 19.99
C LEU A 235 0.16 -3.55 20.07
N PRO A 236 -0.08 -2.87 21.19
CA PRO A 236 -1.31 -2.10 21.40
C PRO A 236 -1.28 -0.72 20.75
N ASP A 237 -0.09 -0.17 20.47
CA ASP A 237 0.07 1.22 20.05
C ASP A 237 1.41 1.46 19.30
N GLU A 238 1.57 2.68 18.77
CA GLU A 238 2.77 3.10 18.05
C GLU A 238 4.03 3.10 18.92
N ILE A 239 3.91 3.46 20.20
CA ILE A 239 5.06 3.53 21.12
C ILE A 239 5.66 2.14 21.32
N SER A 240 4.81 1.16 21.62
CA SER A 240 5.19 -0.24 21.79
C SER A 240 5.66 -0.86 20.48
N LEU A 241 5.07 -0.50 19.34
CA LEU A 241 5.59 -0.87 18.02
C LEU A 241 7.03 -0.40 17.83
N TYR A 242 7.31 0.89 18.02
CA TYR A 242 8.63 1.46 17.78
C TYR A 242 9.68 0.94 18.76
N LYS A 243 9.31 0.80 20.05
CA LYS A 243 10.18 0.18 21.06
C LYS A 243 10.52 -1.27 20.70
N THR A 244 9.52 -2.05 20.30
CA THR A 244 9.71 -3.47 19.95
C THR A 244 10.51 -3.62 18.66
N ALA A 245 10.22 -2.84 17.62
CA ALA A 245 10.95 -2.84 16.36
C ALA A 245 12.45 -2.55 16.57
N ARG A 246 12.77 -1.57 17.42
CA ARG A 246 14.16 -1.28 17.80
C ARG A 246 14.79 -2.43 18.59
N LEU A 247 14.06 -3.03 19.53
CA LEU A 247 14.55 -4.14 20.35
C LEU A 247 14.86 -5.38 19.51
N VAL A 248 13.93 -5.79 18.65
CA VAL A 248 14.01 -7.10 17.97
C VAL A 248 14.67 -7.01 16.60
N HIS A 249 14.65 -5.86 15.94
CA HIS A 249 15.21 -5.68 14.60
C HIS A 249 16.23 -4.55 14.49
N GLY A 250 16.50 -3.80 15.57
CA GLY A 250 17.32 -2.58 15.46
C GLY A 250 16.66 -1.52 14.58
N ALA A 251 15.36 -1.62 14.34
CA ALA A 251 14.66 -0.81 13.37
C ALA A 251 14.15 0.50 13.97
N LEU A 252 14.50 1.62 13.32
CA LEU A 252 13.89 2.93 13.53
C LEU A 252 12.78 3.11 12.50
N LEU A 253 11.54 3.11 12.96
CA LEU A 253 10.37 3.26 12.09
C LEU A 253 9.99 4.74 11.93
N PRO A 254 9.54 5.16 10.74
CA PRO A 254 8.82 6.42 10.60
C PRO A 254 7.48 6.42 11.35
N GLY A 255 7.00 7.61 11.71
CA GLY A 255 5.83 7.79 12.57
C GLY A 255 4.50 7.31 11.97
N GLU A 256 4.48 6.99 10.68
CA GLU A 256 3.28 6.58 9.99
C GLU A 256 3.14 5.06 9.88
N VAL A 257 4.11 4.27 10.36
CA VAL A 257 4.11 2.80 10.26
C VAL A 257 3.22 2.16 11.31
N TYR A 258 2.21 1.41 10.88
CA TYR A 258 1.32 0.65 11.78
C TYR A 258 1.71 -0.82 11.94
N GLY A 259 2.56 -1.34 11.06
CA GLY A 259 3.06 -2.71 11.07
C GLY A 259 4.09 -2.93 9.98
N TYR A 260 4.84 -4.02 10.09
CA TYR A 260 5.71 -4.52 9.03
C TYR A 260 6.02 -6.00 9.25
N SER A 261 6.43 -6.66 8.17
CA SER A 261 6.91 -8.04 8.14
C SER A 261 8.35 -8.09 7.68
N LEU A 262 9.10 -9.06 8.20
CA LEU A 262 10.48 -9.31 7.83
C LEU A 262 10.65 -10.77 7.42
N LEU A 263 10.98 -10.99 6.14
CA LEU A 263 11.14 -12.35 5.60
C LEU A 263 12.37 -13.07 6.14
N THR A 264 13.44 -12.35 6.51
CA THR A 264 14.71 -12.93 6.96
C THR A 264 14.62 -13.63 8.30
N ASP A 265 13.63 -13.31 9.14
CA ASP A 265 13.32 -14.06 10.36
C ASP A 265 11.86 -14.54 10.47
N LEU A 266 11.08 -14.40 9.38
CA LEU A 266 9.65 -14.73 9.30
C LEU A 266 8.85 -14.17 10.47
N SER A 267 9.11 -12.90 10.79
CA SER A 267 8.36 -12.18 11.80
C SER A 267 7.42 -11.15 11.19
N LEU A 268 6.38 -10.82 11.94
CA LEU A 268 5.54 -9.65 11.69
C LEU A 268 5.26 -8.92 13.00
N LEU A 269 5.31 -7.59 12.94
CA LEU A 269 4.94 -6.68 14.02
C LEU A 269 3.74 -5.87 13.55
N GLY A 270 2.73 -5.71 14.41
CA GLY A 270 1.59 -4.88 14.05
C GLY A 270 0.84 -4.34 15.25
N ILE A 271 0.32 -3.12 15.08
CA ILE A 271 -0.65 -2.54 16.01
C ILE A 271 -1.97 -3.26 15.82
N ALA A 272 -2.39 -4.02 16.82
CA ALA A 272 -3.58 -4.85 16.78
C ALA A 272 -4.11 -5.13 18.19
N THR A 273 -5.41 -5.40 18.27
CA THR A 273 -6.06 -5.98 19.45
C THR A 273 -6.64 -7.35 19.09
N PRO A 274 -6.98 -8.21 20.06
CA PRO A 274 -7.64 -9.48 19.77
C PRO A 274 -8.90 -9.36 18.88
N GLU A 275 -9.60 -8.22 18.97
CA GLU A 275 -10.81 -7.92 18.20
C GLU A 275 -10.53 -7.25 16.83
N ALA A 276 -9.29 -6.77 16.61
CA ALA A 276 -8.91 -6.00 15.44
C ALA A 276 -7.53 -6.44 14.89
N LEU A 277 -7.52 -7.56 14.16
CA LEU A 277 -6.31 -8.21 13.63
C LEU A 277 -5.95 -7.78 12.19
N GLY A 278 -6.60 -6.76 11.63
CA GLY A 278 -6.45 -6.35 10.24
C GLY A 278 -5.00 -6.06 9.83
N THR A 279 -4.25 -5.36 10.68
CA THR A 279 -2.81 -5.11 10.48
C THR A 279 -2.02 -6.42 10.41
N LEU A 280 -2.33 -7.41 11.25
CA LEU A 280 -1.64 -8.70 11.22
C LEU A 280 -1.98 -9.51 9.97
N TYR A 281 -3.22 -9.44 9.46
CA TYR A 281 -3.57 -10.06 8.17
C TYR A 281 -2.81 -9.44 6.99
N HIS A 282 -2.63 -8.12 7.01
CA HIS A 282 -1.84 -7.39 6.01
C HIS A 282 -0.41 -7.92 5.97
N GLU A 283 0.28 -7.95 7.11
CA GLU A 283 1.67 -8.41 7.19
C GLU A 283 1.83 -9.91 6.95
N LEU A 284 0.86 -10.70 7.43
CA LEU A 284 0.85 -12.14 7.18
C LEU A 284 0.73 -12.45 5.69
N PHE A 285 -0.06 -11.67 4.94
CA PHE A 285 -0.16 -11.83 3.50
C PHE A 285 1.20 -11.63 2.80
N HIS A 286 1.95 -10.58 3.17
CA HIS A 286 3.29 -10.33 2.62
C HIS A 286 4.24 -11.50 2.86
N LEU A 287 4.28 -12.05 4.09
CA LEU A 287 5.11 -13.21 4.40
C LEU A 287 4.74 -14.40 3.52
N ILE A 288 3.44 -14.70 3.37
CA ILE A 288 2.98 -15.86 2.64
C ILE A 288 3.19 -15.70 1.14
N VAL A 289 2.79 -14.57 0.54
CA VAL A 289 2.87 -14.39 -0.91
C VAL A 289 4.31 -14.41 -1.39
N ARG A 290 5.24 -13.80 -0.63
CA ARG A 290 6.65 -13.71 -1.02
C ARG A 290 7.43 -15.01 -0.84
N THR A 291 6.85 -16.02 -0.19
CA THR A 291 7.43 -17.38 -0.19
C THR A 291 7.42 -18.02 -1.58
N ASP A 292 6.47 -17.62 -2.44
CA ASP A 292 6.24 -18.23 -3.75
C ASP A 292 6.37 -17.21 -4.90
N LEU A 293 6.06 -15.95 -4.63
CA LEU A 293 6.06 -14.83 -5.56
C LEU A 293 6.80 -13.63 -4.94
N GLY A 294 8.08 -13.81 -4.58
CA GLY A 294 8.86 -12.73 -3.97
C GLY A 294 9.14 -11.54 -4.90
N ASP A 295 9.00 -11.73 -6.21
CA ASP A 295 9.04 -10.70 -7.25
C ASP A 295 7.65 -10.13 -7.58
N ILE A 296 6.67 -10.22 -6.66
CA ILE A 296 5.34 -9.62 -6.85
C ILE A 296 5.45 -8.10 -7.09
N PRO A 297 4.74 -7.52 -8.07
CA PRO A 297 4.73 -6.07 -8.26
C PRO A 297 4.11 -5.33 -7.08
N ALA A 298 4.66 -4.16 -6.74
CA ALA A 298 4.25 -3.38 -5.57
C ALA A 298 2.74 -3.12 -5.49
N TRP A 299 2.11 -2.76 -6.61
CA TRP A 299 0.67 -2.49 -6.66
C TRP A 299 -0.19 -3.72 -6.36
N LEU A 300 0.27 -4.92 -6.72
CA LEU A 300 -0.46 -6.16 -6.50
C LEU A 300 -0.24 -6.66 -5.06
N ASP A 301 1.00 -6.58 -4.57
CA ASP A 301 1.38 -6.95 -3.21
C ASP A 301 0.62 -6.10 -2.17
N GLU A 302 0.82 -4.78 -2.22
CA GLU A 302 0.18 -3.83 -1.30
C GLU A 302 -1.32 -3.76 -1.48
N GLY A 303 -1.79 -3.92 -2.73
CA GLY A 303 -3.21 -3.97 -3.02
C GLY A 303 -3.89 -5.14 -2.30
N LEU A 304 -3.32 -6.35 -2.40
CA LEU A 304 -3.86 -7.56 -1.77
C LEU A 304 -3.71 -7.54 -0.25
N ALA A 305 -2.55 -7.14 0.26
CA ALA A 305 -2.36 -6.95 1.70
C ALA A 305 -3.39 -5.95 2.25
N SER A 306 -3.59 -4.83 1.55
CA SER A 306 -4.61 -3.83 1.93
C SER A 306 -6.03 -4.37 1.83
N LEU A 307 -6.35 -5.18 0.82
CA LEU A 307 -7.66 -5.82 0.66
C LEU A 307 -8.04 -6.60 1.91
N TYR A 308 -7.09 -7.35 2.47
CA TYR A 308 -7.34 -8.19 3.62
C TYR A 308 -7.21 -7.48 4.97
N SER A 309 -6.56 -6.31 5.02
CA SER A 309 -6.46 -5.49 6.23
C SER A 309 -7.81 -4.97 6.73
N VAL A 310 -8.75 -4.72 5.82
CA VAL A 310 -10.13 -4.34 6.14
C VAL A 310 -11.05 -5.32 5.43
N SER A 311 -11.27 -6.48 6.04
CA SER A 311 -11.96 -7.60 5.44
C SER A 311 -12.98 -8.24 6.39
N TYR A 312 -13.83 -9.10 5.83
CA TYR A 312 -14.79 -9.88 6.60
C TYR A 312 -14.92 -11.28 6.01
N TRP A 313 -15.19 -12.24 6.88
CA TRP A 313 -15.47 -13.62 6.47
C TRP A 313 -16.91 -13.75 6.00
N LYS A 314 -17.11 -14.37 4.84
CA LYS A 314 -18.40 -14.89 4.41
C LYS A 314 -18.18 -16.34 4.01
N ASN A 315 -18.66 -17.26 4.86
CA ASN A 315 -18.30 -18.68 4.81
C ASN A 315 -16.77 -18.84 4.86
N ASP A 316 -16.17 -19.63 3.98
CA ASP A 316 -14.73 -19.92 3.94
C ASP A 316 -13.91 -18.94 3.09
N THR A 317 -14.53 -17.84 2.65
CA THR A 317 -13.87 -16.84 1.80
C THR A 317 -13.75 -15.52 2.54
N LEU A 318 -12.54 -14.94 2.49
CA LEU A 318 -12.24 -13.62 3.02
C LEU A 318 -12.49 -12.56 1.95
N PHE A 319 -13.45 -11.66 2.20
CA PHE A 319 -13.81 -10.58 1.29
C PHE A 319 -13.28 -9.25 1.80
N GLY A 320 -12.73 -8.44 0.89
CA GLY A 320 -12.36 -7.06 1.20
C GLY A 320 -13.60 -6.20 1.41
N ASN A 321 -13.51 -5.26 2.35
CA ASN A 321 -14.59 -4.33 2.64
C ASN A 321 -14.50 -3.11 1.73
N LYS A 322 -15.58 -2.84 0.97
CA LYS A 322 -15.72 -1.63 0.15
C LYS A 322 -15.71 -0.35 0.98
N ASN A 323 -16.23 -0.40 2.21
CA ASN A 323 -16.28 0.73 3.12
C ASN A 323 -14.96 0.86 3.90
N THR A 324 -13.85 0.85 3.17
CA THR A 324 -12.51 1.05 3.72
C THR A 324 -12.24 2.54 3.91
N TRP A 325 -11.54 2.89 5.00
CA TRP A 325 -11.10 4.27 5.26
C TRP A 325 -10.15 4.80 4.17
N ARG A 326 -9.55 3.93 3.35
CA ARG A 326 -8.66 4.31 2.26
C ARG A 326 -9.35 5.11 1.14
N ILE A 327 -10.69 5.04 1.04
CA ILE A 327 -11.45 5.80 0.03
C ILE A 327 -11.20 7.31 0.13
N ASP A 328 -10.92 7.82 1.34
CA ASP A 328 -10.70 9.25 1.58
C ASP A 328 -9.50 9.80 0.82
N GLN A 329 -8.49 8.97 0.55
CA GLN A 329 -7.28 9.35 -0.21
C GLN A 329 -7.58 9.58 -1.70
N LEU A 330 -8.66 8.99 -2.22
CA LEU A 330 -9.08 9.12 -3.62
C LEU A 330 -10.11 10.25 -3.80
N GLN A 331 -10.62 10.81 -2.72
CA GLN A 331 -11.60 11.90 -2.79
C GLN A 331 -10.94 13.21 -3.23
N LYS A 332 -11.69 14.01 -3.98
CA LYS A 332 -11.29 15.34 -4.42
C LYS A 332 -10.74 16.21 -3.29
N LYS A 333 -11.33 16.13 -2.09
CA LYS A 333 -10.90 16.91 -0.93
C LYS A 333 -9.43 16.62 -0.58
N TYR A 334 -9.05 15.35 -0.52
CA TYR A 334 -7.68 14.94 -0.25
C TYR A 334 -6.75 15.33 -1.39
N LEU A 335 -7.10 14.97 -2.62
CA LEU A 335 -6.30 15.27 -3.82
C LEU A 335 -6.02 16.78 -3.97
N SER A 336 -7.04 17.62 -3.72
CA SER A 336 -6.88 19.08 -3.79
C SER A 336 -6.04 19.64 -2.65
N ALA A 337 -6.19 19.09 -1.43
CA ALA A 337 -5.46 19.55 -0.26
C ALA A 337 -3.97 19.18 -0.31
N THR A 338 -3.65 18.07 -0.96
CA THR A 338 -2.27 17.54 -1.10
C THR A 338 -1.63 17.88 -2.44
N ALA A 339 -2.38 18.49 -3.36
CA ALA A 339 -1.98 18.77 -4.74
C ALA A 339 -1.49 17.51 -5.49
N GLN A 340 -2.07 16.34 -5.16
CA GLN A 340 -1.74 15.06 -5.79
C GLN A 340 -2.80 14.63 -6.80
N VAL A 341 -2.44 13.66 -7.65
CA VAL A 341 -3.33 13.10 -8.68
C VAL A 341 -3.37 11.59 -8.58
N VAL A 342 -4.53 11.02 -8.95
CA VAL A 342 -4.67 9.56 -9.07
C VAL A 342 -3.99 9.13 -10.37
N PRO A 343 -2.99 8.23 -10.33
CA PRO A 343 -2.35 7.75 -11.55
C PRO A 343 -3.31 6.88 -12.37
N MET A 344 -3.19 6.95 -13.69
CA MET A 344 -3.85 6.00 -14.59
C MET A 344 -3.30 4.59 -14.36
N LEU A 345 -4.10 3.55 -14.59
CA LEU A 345 -3.71 2.16 -14.34
C LEU A 345 -2.44 1.75 -15.07
N VAL A 346 -2.25 2.19 -16.32
CA VAL A 346 -1.01 1.94 -17.07
C VAL A 346 0.23 2.46 -16.34
N LYS A 347 0.11 3.59 -15.64
CA LYS A 347 1.21 4.18 -14.85
C LYS A 347 1.39 3.48 -13.51
N LEU A 348 0.28 3.11 -12.86
CA LEU A 348 0.30 2.33 -11.61
C LEU A 348 1.02 0.98 -11.82
N PHE A 349 0.69 0.27 -12.90
CA PHE A 349 1.30 -1.02 -13.24
C PHE A 349 2.76 -0.90 -13.69
N SER A 350 3.23 0.29 -14.06
CA SER A 350 4.63 0.50 -14.40
C SER A 350 5.50 0.81 -13.18
N TYR A 351 4.92 1.06 -12.01
CA TYR A 351 5.69 1.46 -10.83
C TYR A 351 6.55 0.33 -10.28
N ASN A 352 7.83 0.64 -10.05
CA ASN A 352 8.64 -0.10 -9.11
C ASN A 352 8.29 0.30 -7.65
N TRP A 353 8.84 -0.41 -6.67
CA TRP A 353 8.60 -0.12 -5.25
C TRP A 353 8.89 1.32 -4.83
N GLN A 354 10.00 1.92 -5.29
CA GLN A 354 10.35 3.30 -4.94
C GLN A 354 9.30 4.28 -5.47
N GLN A 355 8.87 4.12 -6.72
CA GLN A 355 7.86 4.98 -7.35
C GLN A 355 6.48 4.77 -6.71
N PHE A 356 6.11 3.53 -6.42
CA PHE A 356 4.87 3.20 -5.74
C PHE A 356 4.81 3.86 -4.34
N ASN A 357 5.94 3.92 -3.65
CA ASN A 357 6.09 4.51 -2.32
C ASN A 357 6.33 6.02 -2.32
N GLY A 358 6.00 6.72 -3.41
CA GLY A 358 6.05 8.18 -3.47
C GLY A 358 7.34 8.77 -4.06
N GLY A 359 8.20 7.94 -4.66
CA GLY A 359 9.41 8.37 -5.35
C GLY A 359 10.63 8.53 -4.42
N GLU A 360 11.71 9.11 -4.95
CA GLU A 360 12.97 9.29 -4.21
C GLU A 360 12.81 10.18 -2.96
N ASP A 361 11.98 11.21 -3.09
CA ASP A 361 11.63 12.16 -2.02
C ASP A 361 10.54 11.63 -1.07
N VAL A 362 10.01 10.42 -1.32
CA VAL A 362 9.00 9.74 -0.49
C VAL A 362 7.78 10.64 -0.22
N ASN A 363 7.11 11.07 -1.29
CA ASN A 363 5.85 11.80 -1.18
C ASN A 363 4.75 10.88 -0.64
N LEU A 364 4.51 10.95 0.67
CA LEU A 364 3.56 10.08 1.36
C LEU A 364 2.14 10.28 0.87
N CYS A 365 1.78 11.49 0.44
CA CYS A 365 0.45 11.74 -0.08
C CYS A 365 0.22 10.99 -1.39
N GLN A 366 1.21 10.98 -2.28
CA GLN A 366 1.15 10.19 -3.50
C GLN A 366 1.16 8.69 -3.21
N ALA A 367 2.00 8.24 -2.27
CA ALA A 367 2.01 6.84 -1.85
C ALA A 367 0.64 6.40 -1.31
N SER A 368 0.00 7.22 -0.48
CA SER A 368 -1.35 6.98 0.04
C SER A 368 -2.38 6.75 -1.06
N ILE A 369 -2.30 7.55 -2.12
CA ILE A 369 -3.15 7.43 -3.30
C ILE A 369 -2.86 6.13 -4.04
N ASN A 370 -1.59 5.77 -4.22
CA ASN A 370 -1.21 4.52 -4.88
C ASN A 370 -1.73 3.30 -4.13
N TYR A 371 -1.58 3.26 -2.81
CA TYR A 371 -2.12 2.22 -1.93
C TYR A 371 -3.66 2.17 -1.97
N ALA A 372 -4.32 3.33 -1.90
CA ALA A 372 -5.78 3.39 -1.98
C ALA A 372 -6.30 2.91 -3.34
N LEU A 373 -5.67 3.34 -4.44
CA LEU A 373 -6.02 2.91 -5.79
C LEU A 373 -5.83 1.40 -5.97
N ALA A 374 -4.69 0.87 -5.53
CA ALA A 374 -4.37 -0.56 -5.58
C ALA A 374 -5.38 -1.39 -4.76
N ASN A 375 -5.75 -0.94 -3.56
CA ASN A 375 -6.74 -1.60 -2.72
C ASN A 375 -8.12 -1.67 -3.40
N HIS A 376 -8.60 -0.54 -3.94
CA HIS A 376 -9.90 -0.51 -4.62
C HIS A 376 -9.88 -1.33 -5.93
N LEU A 377 -8.75 -1.40 -6.61
CA LEU A 377 -8.55 -2.27 -7.76
C LEU A 377 -8.61 -3.75 -7.37
N MET A 378 -8.05 -4.14 -6.23
CA MET A 378 -8.19 -5.52 -5.72
C MET A 378 -9.63 -5.86 -5.35
N ILE A 379 -10.37 -4.92 -4.75
CA ILE A 379 -11.80 -5.11 -4.48
C ILE A 379 -12.55 -5.33 -5.80
N TYR A 380 -12.29 -4.51 -6.82
CA TYR A 380 -12.87 -4.70 -8.15
C TYR A 380 -12.56 -6.09 -8.73
N PHE A 381 -11.30 -6.52 -8.71
CA PHE A 381 -10.93 -7.84 -9.19
C PHE A 381 -11.54 -8.98 -8.38
N GLN A 382 -11.73 -8.81 -7.07
CA GLN A 382 -12.42 -9.78 -6.23
C GLN A 382 -13.87 -9.95 -6.68
N GLU A 383 -14.60 -8.84 -6.92
CA GLU A 383 -15.98 -8.90 -7.39
C GLU A 383 -16.13 -9.48 -8.80
N LYS A 384 -15.07 -9.42 -9.61
CA LYS A 384 -15.01 -10.04 -10.93
C LYS A 384 -14.49 -11.48 -10.89
N ASN A 385 -14.23 -12.04 -9.71
CA ASN A 385 -13.62 -13.36 -9.53
C ASN A 385 -12.29 -13.51 -10.30
N ALA A 386 -11.52 -12.43 -10.43
CA ALA A 386 -10.30 -12.37 -11.22
C ALA A 386 -9.00 -12.49 -10.39
N LEU A 387 -9.08 -12.34 -9.06
CA LEU A 387 -7.89 -12.30 -8.20
C LEU A 387 -6.99 -13.55 -8.32
N GLU A 388 -7.59 -14.74 -8.21
CA GLU A 388 -6.85 -16.00 -8.33
C GLU A 388 -6.14 -16.09 -9.70
N GLN A 389 -6.86 -15.77 -10.77
CA GLN A 389 -6.33 -15.84 -12.13
C GLN A 389 -5.16 -14.86 -12.32
N ILE A 390 -5.29 -13.63 -11.82
CA ILE A 390 -4.23 -12.61 -11.90
C ILE A 390 -3.00 -13.07 -11.14
N LEU A 391 -3.14 -13.50 -9.89
CA LEU A 391 -1.96 -13.90 -9.11
C LEU A 391 -1.29 -15.14 -9.71
N ASN A 392 -2.08 -16.12 -10.19
CA ASN A 392 -1.55 -17.28 -10.90
C ASN A 392 -0.79 -16.90 -12.18
N ALA A 393 -1.25 -15.90 -12.92
CA ALA A 393 -0.56 -15.38 -14.09
C ALA A 393 0.80 -14.77 -13.71
N TYR A 394 0.88 -13.99 -12.63
CA TYR A 394 2.14 -13.45 -12.12
C TYR A 394 3.09 -14.53 -11.58
N LYS A 395 2.57 -15.60 -10.99
CA LYS A 395 3.37 -16.76 -10.56
C LYS A 395 4.01 -17.50 -11.72
N LYS A 396 3.24 -17.69 -12.79
CA LYS A 396 3.64 -18.39 -14.01
C LYS A 396 4.26 -17.47 -15.07
N ARG A 397 4.45 -16.19 -14.75
CA ARG A 397 5.02 -15.24 -15.69
C ARG A 397 6.40 -15.71 -16.11
N LYS A 398 6.70 -15.52 -17.39
CA LYS A 398 8.00 -15.86 -17.93
C LYS A 398 9.07 -14.97 -17.28
N ASP A 399 10.11 -15.58 -16.74
CA ASP A 399 11.30 -14.87 -16.28
C ASP A 399 12.14 -14.35 -17.47
N PRO A 400 13.09 -13.42 -17.26
CA PRO A 400 13.99 -12.96 -18.34
C PRO A 400 14.75 -14.09 -19.04
N GLY A 401 14.94 -15.21 -18.34
CA GLY A 401 15.48 -16.46 -18.84
C GLY A 401 16.99 -16.44 -19.12
N GLY A 402 17.42 -17.27 -20.06
CA GLY A 402 18.83 -17.42 -20.43
C GLY A 402 19.16 -16.82 -21.79
N LYS A 403 20.32 -17.22 -22.31
CA LYS A 403 20.95 -16.73 -23.57
C LYS A 403 19.99 -16.58 -24.75
N ASN A 404 19.07 -17.54 -24.92
CA ASN A 404 18.16 -17.62 -26.07
C ASN A 404 16.70 -17.32 -25.71
N SER A 405 16.43 -16.80 -24.53
CA SER A 405 15.06 -16.48 -24.11
C SER A 405 14.56 -15.19 -24.76
N SER A 406 13.29 -15.14 -25.15
CA SER A 406 12.62 -13.86 -25.46
C SER A 406 12.58 -12.96 -24.21
N THR A 407 12.41 -11.66 -24.42
CA THR A 407 12.18 -10.70 -23.34
C THR A 407 11.00 -11.11 -22.46
N ALA A 408 11.12 -10.90 -21.16
CA ALA A 408 10.04 -11.08 -20.21
C ALA A 408 8.88 -10.11 -20.50
N PRO A 409 7.62 -10.54 -20.35
CA PRO A 409 6.49 -9.66 -20.53
C PRO A 409 6.44 -8.59 -19.43
N THR A 410 6.04 -7.39 -19.80
CA THR A 410 5.69 -6.33 -18.84
C THR A 410 4.42 -6.67 -18.07
N ASP A 411 4.22 -6.04 -16.92
CA ASP A 411 2.99 -6.15 -16.11
C ASP A 411 1.71 -5.91 -16.92
N THR A 412 1.75 -4.93 -17.82
CA THR A 412 0.59 -4.60 -18.67
C THR A 412 0.29 -5.69 -19.70
N GLU A 413 1.31 -6.38 -20.22
CA GLU A 413 1.16 -7.52 -21.12
C GLU A 413 0.64 -8.76 -20.39
N VAL A 414 1.13 -9.01 -19.18
CA VAL A 414 0.61 -10.08 -18.31
C VAL A 414 -0.88 -9.85 -18.03
N LEU A 415 -1.26 -8.65 -17.60
CA LEU A 415 -2.66 -8.31 -17.32
C LEU A 415 -3.54 -8.36 -18.57
N LYS A 416 -3.10 -7.80 -19.69
CA LYS A 416 -3.85 -7.84 -20.95
C LYS A 416 -4.14 -9.27 -21.38
N THR A 417 -3.13 -10.15 -21.31
CA THR A 417 -3.28 -11.56 -21.65
C THR A 417 -4.23 -12.27 -20.70
N THR A 418 -4.10 -11.99 -19.40
CA THR A 418 -4.90 -12.64 -18.35
C THR A 418 -6.37 -12.25 -18.43
N LEU A 419 -6.65 -10.96 -18.61
CA LEU A 419 -8.01 -10.41 -18.59
C LEU A 419 -8.72 -10.50 -19.94
N GLY A 420 -7.97 -10.65 -21.04
CA GLY A 420 -8.52 -10.73 -22.39
C GLY A 420 -8.96 -9.38 -22.98
N TYR A 421 -8.54 -8.26 -22.39
CA TYR A 421 -8.83 -6.91 -22.89
C TYR A 421 -7.68 -5.93 -22.58
N SER A 422 -7.66 -4.79 -23.29
CA SER A 422 -6.61 -3.77 -23.14
C SER A 422 -6.65 -3.08 -21.77
N ILE A 423 -5.53 -2.50 -21.35
CA ILE A 423 -5.45 -1.71 -20.11
C ILE A 423 -6.38 -0.49 -20.16
N ASP A 424 -6.61 0.12 -21.32
CA ASP A 424 -7.59 1.21 -21.46
C ASP A 424 -9.04 0.74 -21.23
N SER A 425 -9.35 -0.48 -21.67
CA SER A 425 -10.65 -1.10 -21.39
C SER A 425 -10.79 -1.41 -19.90
N LEU A 426 -9.73 -1.93 -19.26
CA LEU A 426 -9.68 -2.13 -17.81
C LEU A 426 -9.90 -0.81 -17.07
N GLN A 427 -9.18 0.24 -17.44
CA GLN A 427 -9.31 1.58 -16.87
C GLN A 427 -10.75 2.08 -16.94
N SER A 428 -11.39 1.96 -18.10
CA SER A 428 -12.77 2.40 -18.31
C SER A 428 -13.76 1.61 -17.44
N LYS A 429 -13.64 0.28 -17.43
CA LYS A 429 -14.50 -0.62 -16.63
C LYS A 429 -14.32 -0.39 -15.14
N PHE A 430 -13.08 -0.24 -14.67
CA PHE A 430 -12.78 0.02 -13.27
C PHE A 430 -13.29 1.40 -12.84
N THR A 431 -13.08 2.44 -13.65
CA THR A 431 -13.56 3.80 -13.36
C THR A 431 -15.08 3.85 -13.28
N GLN A 432 -15.77 3.15 -14.20
CA GLN A 432 -17.22 3.03 -14.17
C GLN A 432 -17.69 2.29 -12.91
N TRP A 433 -17.09 1.14 -12.60
CA TRP A 433 -17.40 0.39 -11.38
C TRP A 433 -17.19 1.24 -10.13
N PHE A 434 -16.06 1.93 -10.04
CA PHE A 434 -15.73 2.79 -8.91
C PHE A 434 -16.76 3.91 -8.75
N THR A 435 -17.09 4.61 -9.84
CA THR A 435 -18.08 5.70 -9.83
C THR A 435 -19.46 5.21 -9.40
N ASN A 436 -19.86 4.00 -9.83
CA ASN A 436 -21.14 3.43 -9.45
C ASN A 436 -21.20 3.03 -7.97
N ASN A 437 -20.10 2.54 -7.39
CA ASN A 437 -20.05 2.10 -5.99
C ASN A 437 -19.84 3.25 -4.99
N TYR A 438 -19.08 4.29 -5.37
CA TYR A 438 -18.69 5.36 -4.45
C TYR A 438 -19.31 6.72 -4.78
N HIS A 439 -20.06 6.82 -5.88
CA HIS A 439 -20.78 8.02 -6.31
C HIS A 439 -19.88 9.24 -6.60
N PHE A 440 -18.60 9.01 -6.94
CA PHE A 440 -17.71 10.03 -7.50
C PHE A 440 -16.68 9.41 -8.45
N ASN A 441 -16.14 10.23 -9.36
CA ASN A 441 -15.07 9.80 -10.27
C ASN A 441 -13.72 10.33 -9.75
N MET A 442 -12.78 9.42 -9.50
CA MET A 442 -11.45 9.75 -8.94
C MET A 442 -10.50 10.44 -9.94
N TYR A 443 -10.78 10.39 -11.24
CA TYR A 443 -9.95 10.99 -12.30
C TYR A 443 -10.50 12.31 -12.84
N LEU A 444 -11.75 12.64 -12.56
CA LEU A 444 -12.31 13.92 -12.98
C LEU A 444 -12.09 14.97 -11.88
N PRO A 445 -11.55 16.15 -12.21
CA PRO A 445 -11.56 17.27 -11.29
C PRO A 445 -13.00 17.77 -11.12
N GLY A 446 -13.76 17.13 -10.22
CA GLY A 446 -15.21 17.29 -10.08
C GLY A 446 -15.95 16.14 -10.76
N GLY A 447 -16.72 15.39 -9.98
CA GLY A 447 -17.38 14.16 -10.41
C GLY A 447 -18.24 14.31 -11.66
N GLY A 448 -18.42 13.21 -12.40
CA GLY A 448 -19.30 13.14 -13.56
C GLY A 448 -20.39 12.10 -13.38
N ILE A 449 -21.65 12.54 -13.46
CA ILE A 449 -22.70 11.89 -14.26
C ILE A 449 -23.14 12.92 -15.33
N PRO A 450 -23.88 12.52 -16.38
CA PRO A 450 -23.56 12.68 -17.80
C PRO A 450 -23.87 14.08 -18.39
N ALA A 451 -23.41 14.25 -19.63
CA ALA A 451 -23.24 15.48 -20.41
C ALA A 451 -24.52 16.30 -20.78
N SER A 452 -25.60 16.26 -20.00
CA SER A 452 -26.80 17.09 -20.25
C SER A 452 -27.22 18.00 -19.10
N GLN A 453 -26.43 18.10 -18.03
CA GLN A 453 -26.66 19.05 -16.93
C GLN A 453 -25.37 19.82 -16.60
N VAL A 454 -24.93 20.66 -17.53
CA VAL A 454 -23.81 21.59 -17.32
C VAL A 454 -24.36 22.90 -16.79
N GLU A 455 -24.42 23.04 -15.46
CA GLU A 455 -24.23 24.33 -14.78
C GLU A 455 -23.35 24.15 -13.52
N LEU A 456 -22.10 24.58 -13.68
CA LEU A 456 -21.12 25.07 -12.70
C LEU A 456 -21.45 24.95 -11.19
N GLY A 457 -20.63 24.21 -10.43
CA GLY A 457 -20.55 24.39 -8.98
C GLY A 457 -19.65 23.39 -8.25
N VAL A 458 -18.76 23.89 -7.39
CA VAL A 458 -17.77 23.13 -6.61
C VAL A 458 -18.46 22.33 -5.50
N SER A 459 -17.98 21.12 -5.16
CA SER A 459 -18.57 20.29 -4.10
C SER A 459 -17.54 19.71 -3.13
N SER A 460 -16.94 20.61 -2.34
CA SER A 460 -16.34 20.31 -1.02
C SER A 460 -17.30 20.84 0.06
N GLY A 461 -17.31 20.20 1.24
CA GLY A 461 -17.78 20.83 2.47
C GLY A 461 -19.27 21.16 2.53
N ILE A 462 -19.66 22.35 2.07
CA ILE A 462 -21.05 22.82 2.14
C ILE A 462 -22.04 21.93 1.40
N ASN A 463 -21.69 21.32 0.27
CA ASN A 463 -22.66 20.52 -0.49
C ASN A 463 -23.07 19.25 0.24
N TYR A 464 -22.21 18.69 1.08
CA TYR A 464 -22.57 17.59 1.98
C TYR A 464 -23.63 18.06 2.98
N TYR A 465 -23.35 19.13 3.74
CA TYR A 465 -24.29 19.65 4.73
C TYR A 465 -25.58 20.19 4.10
N LYS A 466 -25.49 20.76 2.89
CA LYS A 466 -26.62 21.25 2.10
C LYS A 466 -27.52 20.10 1.66
N ASN A 467 -26.95 19.04 1.08
CA ASN A 467 -27.71 17.89 0.62
C ASN A 467 -28.32 17.12 1.80
N ALA A 468 -27.55 16.93 2.88
CA ALA A 468 -28.03 16.28 4.10
C ALA A 468 -29.14 17.10 4.78
N ALA A 469 -28.97 18.42 4.94
CA ALA A 469 -30.00 19.28 5.50
C ALA A 469 -31.26 19.34 4.62
N ARG A 470 -31.11 19.37 3.28
CA ARG A 470 -32.24 19.32 2.34
C ARG A 470 -33.01 18.00 2.46
N GLN A 471 -32.32 16.87 2.46
CA GLN A 471 -32.93 15.56 2.63
C GLN A 471 -33.66 15.45 3.97
N MET A 472 -33.05 15.91 5.07
CA MET A 472 -33.70 15.89 6.38
C MET A 472 -34.92 16.80 6.45
N LEU A 473 -34.89 17.97 5.81
CA LEU A 473 -36.06 18.86 5.70
C LEU A 473 -37.19 18.19 4.91
N ASP A 474 -36.86 17.52 3.80
CA ASP A 474 -37.84 16.80 2.97
C ASP A 474 -38.45 15.61 3.75
N ASP A 475 -37.63 14.87 4.51
CA ASP A 475 -38.08 13.73 5.30
C ASP A 475 -38.95 14.16 6.50
N LEU A 476 -38.59 15.24 7.18
CA LEU A 476 -39.39 15.85 8.24
C LEU A 476 -40.74 16.35 7.72
N GLN A 477 -40.73 17.02 6.55
CA GLN A 477 -41.96 17.47 5.89
C GLN A 477 -42.89 16.31 5.53
N LYS A 478 -42.35 15.23 4.94
CA LYS A 478 -43.13 14.03 4.58
C LYS A 478 -43.76 13.34 5.79
N ARG A 479 -43.13 13.45 6.97
CA ARG A 479 -43.58 12.82 8.21
C ARG A 479 -44.50 13.70 9.06
N SER A 480 -44.80 14.94 8.63
CA SER A 480 -45.60 15.92 9.38
C SER A 480 -45.04 16.26 10.78
N ILE A 481 -43.72 16.17 10.94
CA ILE A 481 -42.96 16.41 12.18
C ILE A 481 -41.91 17.48 11.83
N PRO A 482 -41.75 18.65 12.50
CA PRO A 482 -42.40 19.26 13.68
C PRO A 482 -43.56 20.23 13.32
N GLN A 483 -44.16 20.93 14.31
CA GLN A 483 -45.17 22.00 14.07
C GLN A 483 -44.73 22.94 12.93
N GLU A 484 -45.63 23.21 11.97
CA GLU A 484 -45.34 23.89 10.70
C GLU A 484 -44.44 25.13 10.86
N VAL A 485 -44.66 25.93 11.91
CA VAL A 485 -43.88 27.14 12.22
C VAL A 485 -42.37 26.87 12.37
N LYS A 486 -41.96 25.77 13.00
CA LYS A 486 -40.54 25.44 13.23
C LYS A 486 -39.86 24.90 11.96
N LEU A 487 -40.61 24.17 11.13
CA LEU A 487 -40.10 23.65 9.87
C LEU A 487 -39.88 24.77 8.85
N GLU A 488 -40.84 25.70 8.75
CA GLU A 488 -40.73 26.85 7.86
C GLU A 488 -39.57 27.78 8.24
N GLU A 489 -39.26 27.91 9.53
CA GLU A 489 -38.07 28.63 10.00
C GLU A 489 -36.76 27.98 9.49
N PHE A 490 -36.63 26.66 9.59
CA PHE A 490 -35.46 25.95 9.08
C PHE A 490 -35.34 26.06 7.55
N LYS A 491 -36.45 25.94 6.80
CA LYS A 491 -36.45 26.14 5.34
C LYS A 491 -36.00 27.54 4.95
N LYS A 492 -36.49 28.58 5.66
CA LYS A 492 -36.09 29.97 5.43
C LYS A 492 -34.59 30.18 5.70
N ARG A 493 -34.07 29.63 6.80
CA ARG A 493 -32.64 29.69 7.14
C ARG A 493 -31.78 28.94 6.11
N PHE A 494 -32.21 27.76 5.67
CA PHE A 494 -31.56 26.98 4.61
C PHE A 494 -31.45 27.79 3.31
N ALA A 495 -32.57 28.33 2.81
CA ALA A 495 -32.60 29.12 1.59
C ALA A 495 -31.73 30.39 1.69
N THR A 496 -31.70 31.03 2.87
CA THR A 496 -30.86 32.21 3.12
C THR A 496 -29.38 31.89 3.03
N ILE A 497 -28.93 30.78 3.64
CA ILE A 497 -27.52 30.36 3.63
C ILE A 497 -27.12 29.91 2.21
N GLU A 498 -27.96 29.11 1.54
CA GLU A 498 -27.72 28.66 0.17
C GLU A 498 -27.58 29.85 -0.80
N GLY A 499 -28.51 30.81 -0.73
CA GLY A 499 -28.46 32.02 -1.55
C GLY A 499 -27.24 32.90 -1.25
N SER A 500 -26.85 33.00 0.03
CA SER A 500 -25.65 33.75 0.44
C SER A 500 -24.37 33.11 -0.08
N TYR A 501 -24.23 31.79 0.07
CA TYR A 501 -23.09 31.04 -0.44
C TYR A 501 -22.95 31.17 -1.96
N ALA A 502 -24.02 30.92 -2.72
CA ALA A 502 -24.01 31.04 -4.18
C ALA A 502 -23.66 32.45 -4.66
N LYS A 503 -24.07 33.48 -3.91
CA LYS A 503 -23.71 34.88 -4.20
C LYS A 503 -22.22 35.12 -4.01
N VAL A 504 -21.59 34.58 -2.96
CA VAL A 504 -20.14 34.73 -2.72
C VAL A 504 -19.33 33.91 -3.72
N GLU A 505 -19.74 32.68 -4.00
CA GLU A 505 -19.10 31.80 -4.99
C GLU A 505 -19.05 32.46 -6.37
N ARG A 506 -20.18 33.04 -6.84
CA ARG A 506 -20.20 33.80 -8.10
C ARG A 506 -19.22 34.99 -8.11
N LYS A 507 -19.03 35.67 -6.97
CA LYS A 507 -18.05 36.77 -6.88
C LYS A 507 -16.61 36.24 -6.98
N LEU A 508 -16.31 35.13 -6.29
CA LEU A 508 -15.00 34.48 -6.35
C LEU A 508 -14.68 34.00 -7.78
N GLN A 509 -15.63 33.35 -8.44
CA GLN A 509 -15.48 32.89 -9.83
C GLN A 509 -15.26 34.06 -10.80
N ARG A 510 -15.95 35.19 -10.62
CA ARG A 510 -15.73 36.40 -11.43
C ARG A 510 -14.31 36.96 -11.25
N GLU A 511 -13.77 36.98 -10.04
CA GLU A 511 -12.40 37.45 -9.82
C GLU A 511 -11.35 36.49 -10.40
N TRP A 512 -11.55 35.16 -10.26
CA TRP A 512 -10.74 34.16 -10.96
C TRP A 512 -10.76 34.35 -12.48
N GLY A 513 -11.94 34.62 -13.06
CA GLY A 513 -12.09 34.88 -14.49
C GLY A 513 -11.36 36.14 -14.96
N LYS A 514 -11.40 37.23 -14.19
CA LYS A 514 -10.62 38.46 -14.48
C LYS A 514 -9.12 38.20 -14.44
N TRP A 515 -8.66 37.51 -13.40
CA TRP A 515 -7.25 37.20 -13.21
C TRP A 515 -6.70 36.35 -14.37
N ARG A 516 -7.44 35.29 -14.77
CA ARG A 516 -7.07 34.44 -15.92
C ARG A 516 -6.98 35.22 -17.23
N LYS A 517 -7.93 36.13 -17.50
CA LYS A 517 -7.91 36.97 -18.72
C LYS A 517 -6.72 37.93 -18.77
N GLN A 518 -6.26 38.42 -17.61
CA GLN A 518 -5.10 39.32 -17.53
C GLN A 518 -3.75 38.61 -17.68
N HIS A 519 -3.69 37.31 -17.43
CA HIS A 519 -2.46 36.51 -17.43
C HIS A 519 -2.46 35.42 -18.53
N ALA A 520 -3.43 35.45 -19.44
CA ALA A 520 -3.35 34.72 -20.70
C ALA A 520 -2.31 35.41 -21.59
N ALA A 521 -1.32 34.67 -22.08
CA ALA A 521 -0.23 35.20 -22.90
C ALA A 521 -0.77 36.04 -24.08
N LYS A 522 -0.22 37.24 -24.27
CA LYS A 522 -0.36 37.99 -25.53
C LYS A 522 0.68 37.44 -26.50
N ASP A 523 0.23 36.72 -27.52
CA ASP A 523 1.08 36.38 -28.67
C ASP A 523 1.37 37.66 -29.47
N ASP A 524 2.65 38.01 -29.61
CA ASP A 524 3.13 39.03 -30.55
C ASP A 524 3.94 38.32 -31.66
N VAL A 525 3.28 38.17 -32.81
CA VAL A 525 3.75 38.25 -34.21
C VAL A 525 5.08 37.58 -34.67
N ARG A 526 4.94 36.88 -35.82
CA ARG A 526 5.91 36.41 -36.85
C ARG A 526 6.64 35.09 -36.59
N VAL A 527 6.27 34.06 -37.38
CA VAL A 527 7.13 33.38 -38.39
C VAL A 527 6.25 32.42 -39.22
N GLY A 528 6.31 32.59 -40.54
CA GLY A 528 6.24 31.56 -41.60
C GLY A 528 5.10 30.52 -41.60
N GLN A 529 4.24 30.61 -42.60
CA GLN A 529 3.39 29.51 -43.06
C GLN A 529 4.23 28.25 -43.36
N GLN A 530 3.96 27.13 -42.65
CA GLN A 530 3.61 25.83 -43.24
C GLN A 530 3.38 24.75 -42.15
N GLN A 531 2.36 23.93 -42.42
CA GLN A 531 1.95 22.66 -41.79
C GLN A 531 1.13 22.70 -40.48
N MET A 532 -0.17 22.45 -40.67
CA MET A 532 -1.11 21.93 -39.68
C MET A 532 -0.63 20.57 -39.15
N GLN A 533 -0.60 20.38 -37.82
CA GLN A 533 -1.50 19.45 -37.13
C GLN A 533 -1.40 19.58 -35.60
N GLN A 534 -2.58 19.53 -35.00
CA GLN A 534 -2.96 19.65 -33.60
C GLN A 534 -2.19 18.68 -32.69
N ASN A 535 -1.52 19.22 -31.66
CA ASN A 535 -1.29 18.60 -30.34
C ASN A 535 -0.51 19.57 -29.46
N ALA A 536 -1.20 20.54 -28.86
CA ALA A 536 -0.66 21.29 -27.74
C ALA A 536 -1.74 21.43 -26.68
N ALA A 537 -1.57 20.71 -25.56
CA ALA A 537 -2.31 21.00 -24.34
C ALA A 537 -2.05 22.47 -23.96
N PRO A 538 -3.05 23.22 -23.48
CA PRO A 538 -2.83 24.59 -23.03
C PRO A 538 -1.78 24.57 -21.90
N ARG A 539 -0.67 25.30 -22.09
CA ARG A 539 0.40 25.43 -21.10
C ARG A 539 -0.20 25.92 -19.77
N ALA A 540 0.13 25.22 -18.70
CA ALA A 540 -0.30 25.56 -17.35
C ALA A 540 0.18 26.98 -16.96
N ILE A 541 -0.73 27.77 -16.38
CA ILE A 541 -0.42 29.11 -15.85
C ILE A 541 0.49 28.93 -14.64
N SER A 542 1.74 29.38 -14.72
CA SER A 542 2.81 29.09 -13.75
C SER A 542 2.92 30.10 -12.60
N VAL A 543 2.10 31.15 -12.56
CA VAL A 543 2.18 32.20 -11.53
C VAL A 543 0.84 32.30 -10.80
N PRO A 544 0.78 32.12 -9.46
CA PRO A 544 -0.46 32.29 -8.70
C PRO A 544 -0.84 33.78 -8.50
N PRO A 545 -2.11 34.10 -8.21
CA PRO A 545 -2.52 35.47 -7.89
C PRO A 545 -1.70 36.05 -6.72
N SER A 546 -1.25 37.30 -6.82
CA SER A 546 -0.47 37.97 -5.78
C SER A 546 -1.07 39.34 -5.41
N GLY A 547 -0.59 39.94 -4.32
CA GLY A 547 -0.97 41.30 -3.90
C GLY A 547 -2.46 41.48 -3.60
N LYS A 548 -3.06 42.55 -4.15
CA LYS A 548 -4.47 42.94 -3.87
C LYS A 548 -5.48 41.90 -4.36
N THR A 549 -5.20 41.23 -5.47
CA THR A 549 -6.10 40.21 -6.06
C THR A 549 -6.20 38.98 -5.16
N ARG A 550 -5.06 38.49 -4.65
CA ARG A 550 -5.04 37.38 -3.68
C ARG A 550 -5.80 37.74 -2.40
N LYS A 551 -5.53 38.91 -1.79
CA LYS A 551 -6.24 39.35 -0.57
C LYS A 551 -7.76 39.39 -0.75
N LYS A 552 -8.24 39.80 -1.92
CA LYS A 552 -9.67 39.88 -2.25
C LYS A 552 -10.30 38.50 -2.46
N MET A 553 -9.58 37.59 -3.13
CA MET A 553 -10.03 36.21 -3.33
C MET A 553 -10.06 35.45 -2.00
N ASP A 554 -9.05 35.63 -1.14
CA ASP A 554 -9.02 35.06 0.20
C ASP A 554 -10.18 35.59 1.06
N ALA A 555 -10.59 36.85 0.88
CA ALA A 555 -11.75 37.40 1.57
C ALA A 555 -13.07 36.75 1.13
N TYR A 556 -13.23 36.43 -0.16
CA TYR A 556 -14.40 35.68 -0.63
C TYR A 556 -14.36 34.22 -0.17
N GLN A 557 -13.18 33.60 -0.12
CA GLN A 557 -13.03 32.26 0.41
C GLN A 557 -13.43 32.20 1.89
N ARG A 558 -12.91 33.11 2.74
CA ARG A 558 -13.33 33.21 4.16
C ARG A 558 -14.83 33.45 4.33
N ALA A 559 -15.44 34.22 3.43
CA ALA A 559 -16.89 34.43 3.45
C ALA A 559 -17.67 33.17 3.05
N MET A 560 -17.17 32.37 2.11
CA MET A 560 -17.72 31.05 1.79
C MET A 560 -17.58 30.07 2.96
N ASP A 561 -16.42 30.03 3.60
CA ASP A 561 -16.17 29.17 4.77
C ASP A 561 -17.12 29.52 5.93
N LYS A 562 -17.45 30.81 6.10
CA LYS A 562 -18.44 31.27 7.08
C LYS A 562 -19.85 30.77 6.77
N GLU A 563 -20.27 30.81 5.51
CA GLU A 563 -21.59 30.28 5.10
C GLU A 563 -21.64 28.74 5.19
N GLU A 564 -20.52 28.06 4.92
CA GLU A 564 -20.39 26.62 5.15
C GLU A 564 -20.55 26.26 6.64
N ALA A 565 -19.91 27.01 7.55
CA ALA A 565 -20.07 26.81 8.99
C ALA A 565 -21.52 27.02 9.43
N ARG A 566 -22.23 28.01 8.86
CA ARG A 566 -23.67 28.23 9.10
C ARG A 566 -24.52 27.08 8.59
N MET A 567 -24.20 26.51 7.41
CA MET A 567 -24.91 25.36 6.87
C MET A 567 -24.67 24.10 7.72
N LYS A 568 -23.45 23.89 8.20
CA LYS A 568 -23.12 22.81 9.14
C LYS A 568 -23.89 22.94 10.45
N GLN A 569 -23.95 24.15 11.01
CA GLN A 569 -24.69 24.42 12.24
C GLN A 569 -26.20 24.15 12.06
N LEU A 570 -26.77 24.61 10.94
CA LEU A 570 -28.16 24.32 10.57
C LEU A 570 -28.41 22.81 10.45
N TYR A 571 -27.51 22.07 9.81
CA TYR A 571 -27.57 20.61 9.71
C TYR A 571 -27.57 19.93 11.08
N LEU A 572 -26.69 20.34 12.01
CA LEU A 572 -26.62 19.76 13.35
C LEU A 572 -27.90 20.02 14.16
N GLU A 573 -28.48 21.21 14.04
CA GLU A 573 -29.77 21.55 14.66
C GLU A 573 -30.92 20.72 14.07
N LEU A 574 -30.97 20.56 12.74
CA LEU A 574 -31.93 19.70 12.06
C LEU A 574 -31.79 18.24 12.49
N LYS A 575 -30.56 17.76 12.66
CA LYS A 575 -30.26 16.41 13.13
C LYS A 575 -30.75 16.18 14.56
N GLN A 576 -30.47 17.11 15.48
CA GLN A 576 -30.99 17.02 16.85
C GLN A 576 -32.52 16.97 16.89
N VAL A 577 -33.19 17.74 16.01
CA VAL A 577 -34.65 17.70 15.89
C VAL A 577 -35.10 16.35 15.35
N ALA A 578 -34.51 15.86 14.25
CA ALA A 578 -34.85 14.57 13.67
C ALA A 578 -34.64 13.41 14.65
N ASP A 579 -33.50 13.37 15.35
CA ASP A 579 -33.15 12.34 16.32
C ASP A 579 -34.13 12.32 17.52
N LYS A 580 -34.53 13.51 18.01
CA LYS A 580 -35.52 13.64 19.09
C LYS A 580 -36.88 13.05 18.70
N TYR A 581 -37.28 13.18 17.44
CA TYR A 581 -38.57 12.68 16.97
C TYR A 581 -38.54 11.19 16.57
N ILE A 582 -37.41 10.69 16.07
CA ILE A 582 -37.21 9.24 15.85
C ILE A 582 -37.33 8.47 17.16
N GLY A 583 -36.87 9.05 18.28
CA GLY A 583 -37.03 8.47 19.62
C GLY A 583 -38.44 8.57 20.23
N GLN A 584 -39.37 9.32 19.62
CA GLN A 584 -40.76 9.46 20.09
C GLN A 584 -41.78 8.64 19.29
N THR A 585 -41.37 8.07 18.15
CA THR A 585 -42.21 7.20 17.29
C THR A 585 -41.83 5.72 17.37
N ALA A 586 -41.06 5.35 18.40
CA ALA A 586 -40.58 3.99 18.65
C ALA A 586 -41.34 3.26 19.79
N ASP A 587 -42.35 3.92 20.36
CA ASP A 587 -43.48 3.32 21.10
C ASP A 587 -44.74 3.46 20.22
#